data_AF-A0A535LH66-F1
#
_entry.id   AF-A0A535LH66-F1
#
_cell.length_a   1.000
_cell.length_b   1.000
_cell.length_c   1.000
_cell.angle_alpha   90.00
_cell.angle_beta   90.00
_cell.angle_gamma   90.00
#
_symmetry.space_group_name_H-M   'P 1'
#
loop_
_entity.id
_entity.type
_entity.pdbx_description
1 polymer ?
#
loop_
_entity_poly.entity_id
_entity_poly.type
_entity_poly.pdbx_seq_one_letter_code
_entity_poly.pdbx_strand_id
1 'polypeptide(L)'
;MESVTQHDTSNNNEPDEVNTGLDQKEENQTRQPAVSTTSATVIWTPRFIVLFALALVIGLSVDSLLTQVWSSRLIRAPWILLFHLLLLFTCLIATTIISRSRWIRMGGVFGSIWIIFTAINSFLPLFVPIATLDLGSPIPSLLNATISSALFGASICLSIEHTLLTKWDIWFFRLALIGSTCAILLIYFITPAVNRSLNVFESDVAALALVLSLLVWWARPSCWKVQPGPTLLFGLVPAIELLLSIPSIGKGSINFFLTQVFLLCFLLGFIRLLQGELRR
;
A
#
# COMPACT_ATOMS: atom_id res chain seq x y z
N MET A 1 -83.29 36.99 -33.76
CA MET A 1 -83.60 38.37 -33.33
C MET A 1 -83.69 38.30 -31.81
N GLU A 2 -82.56 38.49 -31.11
CA GLU A 2 -82.04 39.78 -30.60
C GLU A 2 -82.97 40.34 -29.50
N SER A 3 -82.55 40.84 -28.33
CA SER A 3 -81.27 41.07 -27.65
C SER A 3 -81.63 41.73 -26.28
N VAL A 4 -80.63 41.95 -25.41
CA VAL A 4 -80.51 43.02 -24.38
C VAL A 4 -80.50 42.58 -22.88
N THR A 5 -79.27 42.23 -22.41
CA THR A 5 -78.46 42.73 -21.24
C THR A 5 -79.09 42.91 -19.84
N GLN A 6 -78.42 42.88 -18.68
CA GLN A 6 -77.09 42.54 -18.12
C GLN A 6 -77.13 43.10 -16.67
N HIS A 7 -76.58 42.45 -15.64
CA HIS A 7 -76.27 43.14 -14.36
C HIS A 7 -75.05 42.52 -13.64
N ASP A 8 -73.94 43.24 -13.78
CA ASP A 8 -72.82 43.59 -12.88
C ASP A 8 -72.18 42.63 -11.84
N THR A 9 -70.92 42.26 -12.16
CA THR A 9 -69.62 42.49 -11.48
C THR A 9 -69.39 42.28 -9.96
N SER A 10 -68.52 41.29 -9.68
CA SER A 10 -67.23 41.33 -8.92
C SER A 10 -67.09 42.14 -7.61
N ASN A 11 -66.69 41.48 -6.52
CA ASN A 11 -65.40 41.80 -5.87
C ASN A 11 -64.90 40.72 -4.88
N ASN A 12 -63.60 40.47 -4.98
CA ASN A 12 -62.74 39.69 -4.08
C ASN A 12 -62.52 40.44 -2.75
N ASN A 13 -62.35 39.71 -1.64
CA ASN A 13 -61.15 39.71 -0.78
C ASN A 13 -61.43 38.98 0.56
N GLU A 14 -60.71 37.88 0.74
CA GLU A 14 -60.43 37.16 1.99
C GLU A 14 -59.62 38.05 2.97
N PRO A 15 -59.49 37.73 4.29
CA PRO A 15 -58.67 36.57 4.71
C PRO A 15 -59.09 35.79 5.97
N ASP A 16 -58.70 34.51 5.96
CA ASP A 16 -58.08 33.67 7.01
C ASP A 16 -58.74 33.51 8.40
N GLU A 17 -59.13 32.28 8.77
CA GLU A 17 -58.26 31.35 9.52
C GLU A 17 -58.88 29.94 9.73
N VAL A 18 -58.25 28.98 9.06
CA VAL A 18 -58.05 27.53 9.30
C VAL A 18 -58.67 26.86 10.55
N ASN A 19 -59.43 25.77 10.32
CA ASN A 19 -59.48 24.60 11.21
C ASN A 19 -59.93 23.32 10.46
N THR A 20 -58.98 22.65 9.82
CA THR A 20 -59.18 21.29 9.26
C THR A 20 -58.03 20.40 9.73
N GLY A 21 -58.18 19.84 10.92
CA GLY A 21 -57.28 18.85 11.49
C GLY A 21 -58.04 17.56 11.76
N LEU A 22 -58.12 16.68 10.76
CA LEU A 22 -58.46 15.25 10.82
C LEU A 22 -58.47 14.76 9.37
N ASP A 23 -57.31 14.31 8.85
CA ASP A 23 -57.16 13.40 7.70
C ASP A 23 -55.69 13.21 7.22
N GLN A 24 -54.69 13.68 7.97
CA GLN A 24 -53.27 13.56 7.56
C GLN A 24 -52.40 12.71 8.49
N LYS A 25 -52.97 11.68 9.14
CA LYS A 25 -52.23 10.80 10.07
C LYS A 25 -52.03 9.35 9.62
N GLU A 26 -52.33 9.00 8.37
CA GLU A 26 -52.13 7.61 7.87
C GLU A 26 -51.24 7.48 6.64
N GLU A 27 -50.53 8.52 6.19
CA GLU A 27 -49.59 8.43 5.05
C GLU A 27 -48.14 8.71 5.43
N ASN A 28 -47.65 8.15 6.55
CA ASN A 28 -46.23 8.24 6.92
C ASN A 28 -45.63 6.99 7.59
N GLN A 29 -46.21 5.83 7.35
CA GLN A 29 -45.61 4.50 7.57
C GLN A 29 -45.88 3.71 6.29
N THR A 30 -44.96 3.60 5.33
CA THR A 30 -43.83 2.66 5.41
C THR A 30 -42.89 2.96 4.23
N ARG A 31 -42.05 4.00 4.33
CA ARG A 31 -40.79 4.02 3.57
C ARG A 31 -39.71 3.42 4.45
N GLN A 32 -39.69 2.09 4.50
CA GLN A 32 -38.44 1.40 4.83
C GLN A 32 -37.39 1.88 3.82
N PRO A 33 -36.24 2.45 4.25
CA PRO A 33 -35.12 2.51 3.35
C PRO A 33 -34.81 1.06 3.00
N ALA A 34 -34.86 0.72 1.71
CA ALA A 34 -34.31 -0.53 1.22
C ALA A 34 -32.86 -0.56 1.74
N VAL A 35 -32.63 -1.32 2.80
CA VAL A 35 -31.29 -1.67 3.22
C VAL A 35 -30.76 -2.45 2.04
N SER A 36 -29.97 -1.77 1.21
CA SER A 36 -29.13 -2.41 0.24
C SER A 36 -28.25 -3.35 1.07
N THR A 37 -28.64 -4.61 1.14
CA THR A 37 -27.77 -5.70 1.53
C THR A 37 -26.68 -5.71 0.49
N THR A 38 -25.70 -4.85 0.71
CA THR A 38 -24.43 -4.87 0.01
C THR A 38 -23.90 -6.24 0.37
N SER A 39 -24.08 -7.19 -0.56
CA SER A 39 -23.56 -8.55 -0.45
C SER A 39 -22.17 -8.41 0.12
N ALA A 40 -21.97 -8.82 1.37
CA ALA A 40 -20.67 -8.80 2.00
C ALA A 40 -19.80 -9.72 1.15
N THR A 41 -19.04 -9.14 0.24
CA THR A 41 -18.17 -9.87 -0.66
C THR A 41 -17.23 -10.65 0.23
N VAL A 42 -17.48 -11.95 0.39
CA VAL A 42 -16.69 -12.80 1.27
C VAL A 42 -15.31 -12.93 0.59
N ILE A 43 -14.38 -12.08 1.03
CA ILE A 43 -13.05 -11.90 0.46
C ILE A 43 -12.21 -13.19 0.53
N TRP A 44 -12.55 -14.09 1.46
CA TRP A 44 -11.86 -15.35 1.73
C TRP A 44 -12.78 -16.54 1.44
N THR A 45 -12.80 -16.99 0.19
CA THR A 45 -13.41 -18.29 -0.11
C THR A 45 -12.44 -19.41 0.33
N PRO A 46 -12.93 -20.54 0.85
CA PRO A 46 -12.07 -21.66 1.29
C PRO A 46 -11.09 -22.11 0.20
N ARG A 47 -11.53 -22.12 -1.07
CA ARG A 47 -10.68 -22.44 -2.23
C ARG A 47 -9.50 -21.47 -2.38
N PHE A 48 -9.73 -20.18 -2.15
CA PHE A 48 -8.67 -19.18 -2.22
C PHE A 48 -7.64 -19.36 -1.10
N ILE A 49 -8.10 -19.62 0.14
CA ILE A 49 -7.20 -19.87 1.28
C ILE A 49 -6.26 -21.03 0.95
N VAL A 50 -6.81 -22.13 0.44
CA VAL A 50 -6.04 -23.33 0.10
C VAL A 50 -5.03 -23.04 -1.01
N LEU A 51 -5.44 -22.39 -2.11
CA LEU A 51 -4.53 -22.05 -3.22
C LEU A 51 -3.43 -21.08 -2.80
N PHE A 52 -3.78 -20.08 -1.98
CA PHE A 52 -2.81 -19.11 -1.46
C PHE A 52 -1.81 -19.77 -0.51
N ALA A 53 -2.29 -20.59 0.43
CA ALA A 53 -1.42 -21.34 1.34
C ALA A 53 -0.51 -22.31 0.58
N LEU A 54 -1.03 -23.01 -0.43
CA LEU A 54 -0.25 -23.90 -1.28
C LEU A 54 0.85 -23.12 -2.04
N ALA A 55 0.49 -22.00 -2.67
CA ALA A 55 1.45 -21.17 -3.40
C ALA A 55 2.54 -20.61 -2.46
N LEU A 56 2.16 -20.20 -1.25
CA LEU A 56 3.10 -19.71 -0.25
C LEU A 56 4.02 -20.83 0.26
N VAL A 57 3.50 -22.02 0.57
CA VAL A 57 4.31 -23.16 1.01
C VAL A 57 5.27 -23.62 -0.08
N ILE A 58 4.80 -23.71 -1.34
CA ILE A 58 5.65 -24.06 -2.47
C ILE A 58 6.73 -22.99 -2.66
N GLY A 59 6.37 -21.70 -2.64
CA GLY A 59 7.32 -20.60 -2.77
C GLY A 59 8.40 -20.63 -1.68
N LEU A 60 8.00 -20.75 -0.41
CA LEU A 60 8.95 -20.87 0.71
C LEU A 60 9.85 -22.11 0.59
N SER A 61 9.32 -23.21 0.06
CA SER A 61 10.12 -24.43 -0.17
C SER A 61 11.15 -24.21 -1.28
N VAL A 62 10.78 -23.51 -2.35
CA VAL A 62 11.70 -23.11 -3.43
C VAL A 62 12.76 -22.15 -2.90
N ASP A 63 12.40 -21.15 -2.11
CA ASP A 63 13.34 -20.19 -1.51
C ASP A 63 14.31 -20.89 -0.54
N SER A 64 13.84 -21.89 0.20
CA SER A 64 14.68 -22.73 1.05
C SER A 64 15.70 -23.51 0.21
N LEU A 65 15.26 -24.13 -0.89
CA LEU A 65 16.13 -24.85 -1.80
C LEU A 65 17.16 -23.93 -2.48
N LEU A 66 16.73 -22.75 -2.94
CA LEU A 66 17.62 -21.74 -3.54
C LEU A 66 18.66 -21.23 -2.54
N THR A 67 18.28 -21.07 -1.28
CA THR A 67 19.22 -20.75 -0.19
C THR A 67 20.25 -21.85 0.00
N GLN A 68 19.84 -23.12 -0.06
CA GLN A 68 20.77 -24.26 0.01
C GLN A 68 21.71 -24.31 -1.20
N VAL A 69 21.20 -24.09 -2.42
CA VAL A 69 21.98 -24.04 -3.67
C VAL A 69 23.01 -22.90 -3.65
N TRP A 70 22.64 -21.75 -3.08
CA TRP A 70 23.58 -20.66 -2.85
C TRP A 70 24.64 -21.05 -1.80
N SER A 71 24.22 -21.66 -0.69
CA SER A 71 25.14 -22.08 0.38
C SER A 71 26.17 -23.12 -0.08
N SER A 72 25.80 -24.00 -1.02
CA SER A 72 26.69 -24.96 -1.65
C SER A 72 27.56 -24.37 -2.78
N ARG A 73 27.49 -23.05 -2.98
CA ARG A 73 28.26 -22.28 -3.99
C ARG A 73 27.97 -22.67 -5.45
N LEU A 74 26.86 -23.35 -5.73
CA LEU A 74 26.47 -23.72 -7.09
C LEU A 74 26.05 -22.50 -7.92
N ILE A 75 25.37 -21.53 -7.28
CA ILE A 75 24.87 -20.31 -7.93
C ILE A 75 25.20 -19.10 -7.05
N ARG A 76 25.56 -17.96 -7.65
CA ARG A 76 25.79 -16.71 -6.90
C ARG A 76 24.46 -16.04 -6.54
N ALA A 77 24.37 -15.49 -5.33
CA ALA A 77 23.16 -14.82 -4.81
C ALA A 77 22.55 -13.75 -5.75
N PRO A 78 23.32 -12.87 -6.42
CA PRO A 78 22.74 -11.82 -7.26
C PRO A 78 21.87 -12.35 -8.42
N TRP A 79 22.20 -13.53 -8.97
CA TRP A 79 21.41 -14.14 -10.04
C TRP A 79 20.04 -14.61 -9.56
N ILE A 80 19.99 -15.20 -8.36
CA ILE A 80 18.75 -15.66 -7.74
C ILE A 80 17.86 -14.44 -7.41
N LEU A 81 18.44 -13.37 -6.87
CA LEU A 81 17.70 -12.14 -6.59
C LEU A 81 17.19 -11.46 -7.86
N LEU A 82 18.01 -11.44 -8.93
CA LEU A 82 17.59 -10.90 -10.22
C LEU A 82 16.38 -11.65 -10.77
N PHE A 83 16.36 -12.98 -10.67
CA PHE A 83 15.23 -13.79 -11.11
C PHE A 83 13.93 -13.38 -10.41
N HIS A 84 13.97 -13.23 -9.08
CA HIS A 84 12.81 -12.75 -8.31
C HIS A 84 12.39 -11.34 -8.70
N LEU A 85 13.35 -10.42 -8.84
CA LEU A 85 13.09 -9.04 -9.26
C LEU A 85 12.49 -8.98 -10.67
N LEU A 86 12.93 -9.83 -11.59
CA LEU A 86 12.40 -9.89 -12.95
C LEU A 86 10.95 -10.39 -13.00
N LEU A 87 10.64 -11.42 -12.21
CA LEU A 87 9.26 -11.91 -12.04
C LEU A 87 8.36 -10.82 -11.46
N LEU A 88 8.82 -10.15 -10.41
CA LEU A 88 8.11 -9.04 -9.78
C LEU A 88 7.91 -7.89 -10.77
N PHE A 89 8.94 -7.53 -11.53
CA PHE A 89 8.89 -6.44 -12.52
C PHE A 89 7.87 -6.72 -13.61
N THR A 90 7.84 -7.95 -14.11
CA THR A 90 6.87 -8.38 -15.12
C THR A 90 5.45 -8.33 -14.58
N CYS A 91 5.23 -8.82 -13.35
CA CYS A 91 3.94 -8.75 -12.67
C CYS A 91 3.49 -7.30 -12.45
N LEU A 92 4.41 -6.42 -12.06
CA LEU A 92 4.17 -5.01 -11.83
C LEU A 92 3.81 -4.27 -13.13
N ILE A 93 4.53 -4.54 -14.23
CA ILE A 93 4.23 -3.97 -15.55
C ILE A 93 2.84 -4.43 -15.99
N ALA A 94 2.55 -5.73 -15.91
CA ALA A 94 1.23 -6.27 -16.25
C ALA A 94 0.12 -5.57 -15.46
N THR A 95 0.31 -5.41 -14.15
CA THR A 95 -0.62 -4.71 -13.26
C THR A 95 -0.80 -3.23 -13.66
N THR A 96 0.30 -2.54 -14.00
CA THR A 96 0.26 -1.13 -14.42
C THR A 96 -0.47 -0.94 -15.75
N ILE A 97 -0.30 -1.87 -16.69
CA ILE A 97 -0.95 -1.83 -18.01
C ILE A 97 -2.44 -2.15 -17.89
N ILE A 98 -2.79 -3.19 -17.13
CA ILE A 98 -4.17 -3.70 -17.01
C ILE A 98 -5.03 -2.80 -16.10
N SER A 99 -4.43 -2.22 -15.06
CA SER A 99 -5.18 -1.43 -14.08
C SER A 99 -5.82 -0.18 -14.70
N ARG A 100 -7.09 0.04 -14.35
CA ARG A 100 -7.82 1.25 -14.73
C ARG A 100 -7.64 2.37 -13.71
N SER A 101 -7.29 2.03 -12.47
CA SER A 101 -7.07 3.04 -11.43
C SER A 101 -5.75 3.78 -11.62
N ARG A 102 -5.82 5.11 -11.49
CA ARG A 102 -4.64 5.98 -11.46
C ARG A 102 -3.74 5.69 -10.26
N TRP A 103 -4.29 5.28 -9.13
CA TRP A 103 -3.51 4.97 -7.92
C TRP A 103 -2.66 3.73 -8.10
N ILE A 104 -3.22 2.65 -8.68
CA ILE A 104 -2.46 1.43 -8.98
C ILE A 104 -1.32 1.75 -9.96
N ARG A 105 -1.59 2.55 -11.00
CA ARG A 105 -0.57 2.98 -11.96
C ARG A 105 0.56 3.76 -11.30
N MET A 106 0.25 4.72 -10.43
CA MET A 106 1.27 5.45 -9.67
C MET A 106 2.06 4.52 -8.74
N GLY A 107 1.39 3.57 -8.09
CA GLY A 107 2.04 2.53 -7.29
C GLY A 107 2.98 1.65 -8.11
N GLY A 108 2.61 1.33 -9.34
CA GLY A 108 3.45 0.63 -10.31
C GLY A 108 4.69 1.45 -10.71
N VAL A 109 4.57 2.76 -10.94
CA VAL A 109 5.73 3.63 -11.21
C VAL A 109 6.70 3.63 -10.03
N PHE A 110 6.21 3.87 -8.81
CA PHE A 110 7.07 3.83 -7.61
C PHE A 110 7.68 2.45 -7.36
N GLY A 111 6.92 1.38 -7.57
CA GLY A 111 7.43 0.01 -7.48
C GLY A 111 8.46 -0.30 -8.57
N SER A 112 8.34 0.25 -9.78
CA SER A 112 9.36 0.13 -10.84
C SER A 112 10.67 0.79 -10.42
N ILE A 113 10.59 2.00 -9.85
CA ILE A 113 11.76 2.70 -9.30
C ILE A 113 12.40 1.85 -8.21
N TRP A 114 11.61 1.31 -7.27
CA TRP A 114 12.09 0.42 -6.22
C TRP A 114 12.84 -0.80 -6.80
N ILE A 115 12.29 -1.49 -7.80
CA ILE A 115 12.93 -2.65 -8.43
C ILE A 115 14.26 -2.28 -9.07
N ILE A 116 14.30 -1.19 -9.84
CA ILE A 116 15.50 -0.74 -10.56
C ILE A 116 16.63 -0.44 -9.56
N PHE A 117 16.35 0.34 -8.52
CA PHE A 117 17.36 0.68 -7.52
C PHE A 117 17.78 -0.53 -6.66
N THR A 118 16.85 -1.45 -6.36
CA THR A 118 17.16 -2.71 -5.65
C THR A 118 18.06 -3.62 -6.50
N ALA A 119 17.83 -3.69 -7.81
CA ALA A 119 18.68 -4.41 -8.74
C ALA A 119 20.08 -3.78 -8.79
N ILE A 120 20.18 -2.45 -8.92
CA ILE A 120 21.47 -1.74 -8.89
C ILE A 120 22.22 -2.05 -7.59
N ASN A 121 21.56 -1.95 -6.43
CA ASN A 121 22.16 -2.23 -5.13
C ASN A 121 22.67 -3.69 -5.02
N SER A 122 21.96 -4.64 -5.61
CA SER A 122 22.34 -6.07 -5.60
C SER A 122 23.52 -6.39 -6.54
N PHE A 123 23.69 -5.63 -7.62
CA PHE A 123 24.74 -5.84 -8.62
C PHE A 123 26.00 -5.00 -8.38
N LEU A 124 25.90 -3.90 -7.63
CA LEU A 124 27.04 -3.04 -7.30
C LEU A 124 28.27 -3.84 -6.80
N PRO A 125 28.14 -4.83 -5.90
CA PRO A 125 29.28 -5.61 -5.39
C PRO A 125 29.91 -6.56 -6.42
N LEU A 126 29.25 -6.82 -7.56
CA LEU A 126 29.82 -7.63 -8.65
C LEU A 126 30.77 -6.84 -9.54
N PHE A 127 30.55 -5.54 -9.67
CA PHE A 127 31.32 -4.66 -10.56
C PHE A 127 32.38 -3.87 -9.82
N VAL A 128 32.12 -3.51 -8.56
CA VAL A 128 33.05 -2.79 -7.70
C VAL A 128 33.40 -3.70 -6.53
N PRO A 129 34.66 -4.16 -6.41
CA PRO A 129 35.10 -4.91 -5.25
C PRO A 129 34.80 -4.14 -3.97
N ILE A 130 34.24 -4.79 -2.95
CA ILE A 130 33.93 -4.17 -1.65
C ILE A 130 35.18 -3.53 -1.02
N ALA A 131 36.38 -3.99 -1.39
CA ALA A 131 37.66 -3.42 -0.98
C ALA A 131 37.94 -2.01 -1.54
N THR A 132 37.26 -1.58 -2.61
CA THR A 132 37.40 -0.24 -3.22
C THR A 132 36.22 0.70 -2.93
N LEU A 133 35.13 0.18 -2.37
CA LEU A 133 34.05 0.99 -1.83
C LEU A 133 34.47 1.45 -0.45
N ASP A 134 34.99 2.67 -0.38
CA ASP A 134 35.29 3.32 0.89
C ASP A 134 34.02 3.29 1.76
N LEU A 135 34.14 2.76 2.99
CA LEU A 135 33.01 2.60 3.92
C LEU A 135 32.39 3.95 4.31
N GLY A 136 33.07 5.06 4.01
CA GLY A 136 32.58 6.43 4.14
C GLY A 136 31.85 6.98 2.90
N SER A 137 31.78 6.23 1.79
CA SER A 137 31.12 6.70 0.58
C SER A 137 29.60 6.83 0.80
N PRO A 138 28.96 7.93 0.35
CA PRO A 138 27.52 8.19 0.56
C PRO A 138 26.62 7.31 -0.33
N ILE A 139 27.20 6.49 -1.21
CA ILE A 139 26.46 5.75 -2.24
C ILE A 139 25.52 4.70 -1.62
N PRO A 140 25.96 3.84 -0.66
CA PRO A 140 25.08 2.81 -0.11
C PRO A 140 23.94 3.39 0.74
N SER A 141 24.19 4.46 1.51
CA SER A 141 23.16 5.13 2.31
C SER A 141 22.11 5.81 1.42
N LEU A 142 22.54 6.48 0.34
CA LEU A 142 21.65 7.12 -0.61
C LEU A 142 20.80 6.11 -1.39
N LEU A 143 21.40 4.98 -1.80
CA LEU A 143 20.67 3.90 -2.45
C LEU A 143 19.61 3.32 -1.52
N ASN A 144 19.96 3.04 -0.26
CA ASN A 144 19.02 2.51 0.72
C ASN A 144 17.86 3.48 1.00
N ALA A 145 18.15 4.77 1.15
CA ALA A 145 17.15 5.82 1.31
C ALA A 145 16.21 5.91 0.11
N THR A 146 16.74 5.82 -1.11
CA THR A 146 15.97 5.85 -2.35
C THR A 146 15.06 4.63 -2.48
N ILE A 147 15.58 3.43 -2.20
CA ILE A 147 14.81 2.18 -2.19
C ILE A 147 13.67 2.28 -1.18
N SER A 148 13.98 2.60 0.08
CA SER A 148 12.97 2.68 1.15
C SER A 148 11.89 3.72 0.87
N SER A 149 12.27 4.88 0.32
CA SER A 149 11.35 5.95 -0.05
C SER A 149 10.44 5.55 -1.23
N ALA A 150 10.99 4.86 -2.24
CA ALA A 150 10.21 4.34 -3.37
C ALA A 150 9.20 3.28 -2.90
N LEU A 151 9.58 2.40 -1.97
CA LEU A 151 8.68 1.42 -1.37
C LEU A 151 7.54 2.10 -0.58
N PHE A 152 7.87 3.15 0.18
CA PHE A 152 6.88 3.96 0.89
C PHE A 152 5.88 4.62 -0.07
N GLY A 153 6.36 5.24 -1.16
CA GLY A 153 5.52 5.80 -2.20
C GLY A 153 4.60 4.77 -2.84
N ALA A 154 5.13 3.58 -3.19
CA ALA A 154 4.34 2.48 -3.71
C ALA A 154 3.27 2.02 -2.70
N SER A 155 3.64 1.89 -1.43
CA SER A 155 2.73 1.49 -0.34
C SER A 155 1.56 2.47 -0.15
N ILE A 156 1.81 3.77 -0.20
CA ILE A 156 0.75 4.79 -0.14
C ILE A 156 -0.21 4.60 -1.31
N CYS A 157 0.31 4.58 -2.54
CA CYS A 157 -0.52 4.49 -3.74
C CYS A 157 -1.38 3.21 -3.77
N LEU A 158 -0.78 2.06 -3.44
CA LEU A 158 -1.48 0.77 -3.44
C LEU A 158 -2.47 0.65 -2.26
N SER A 159 -2.17 1.24 -1.10
CA SER A 159 -3.05 1.18 0.07
C SER A 159 -4.28 2.08 -0.02
N ILE A 160 -4.21 3.17 -0.78
CA ILE A 160 -5.35 4.08 -1.00
C ILE A 160 -6.36 3.42 -1.92
N GLU A 161 -5.90 2.63 -2.89
CA GLU A 161 -6.76 1.97 -3.85
C GLU A 161 -7.82 1.10 -3.16
N HIS A 162 -9.08 1.31 -3.55
CA HIS A 162 -10.28 0.67 -3.01
C HIS A 162 -10.61 0.98 -1.54
N THR A 163 -9.77 1.71 -0.81
CA THR A 163 -10.10 2.15 0.57
C THR A 163 -10.83 3.47 0.54
N LEU A 164 -12.03 3.51 1.11
CA LEU A 164 -12.69 4.78 1.40
C LEU A 164 -11.92 5.46 2.55
N LEU A 165 -11.40 6.66 2.29
CA LEU A 165 -10.66 7.41 3.31
C LEU A 165 -11.58 7.75 4.48
N THR A 166 -11.39 7.06 5.60
CA THR A 166 -12.12 7.32 6.83
C THR A 166 -11.52 8.52 7.57
N LYS A 167 -12.24 9.05 8.57
CA LYS A 167 -11.71 10.11 9.47
C LYS A 167 -10.38 9.69 10.11
N TRP A 168 -10.24 8.41 10.45
CA TRP A 168 -9.02 7.84 11.03
C TRP A 168 -7.86 7.87 10.02
N ASP A 169 -8.11 7.50 8.76
CA ASP A 169 -7.08 7.53 7.71
C ASP A 169 -6.55 8.95 7.48
N ILE A 170 -7.43 9.95 7.48
CA ILE A 170 -7.04 11.37 7.35
C ILE A 170 -6.17 11.80 8.53
N TRP A 171 -6.57 11.45 9.76
CA TRP A 171 -5.78 11.80 10.94
C TRP A 171 -4.43 11.07 10.96
N PHE A 172 -4.40 9.80 10.55
CA PHE A 172 -3.18 9.02 10.40
C PHE A 172 -2.21 9.67 9.41
N PHE A 173 -2.65 10.03 8.19
CA PHE A 173 -1.75 10.66 7.21
C PHE A 173 -1.24 12.04 7.67
N ARG A 174 -2.09 12.82 8.37
CA ARG A 174 -1.66 14.09 8.97
C ARG A 174 -0.61 13.87 10.06
N LEU A 175 -0.86 12.93 10.97
CA LEU A 175 0.05 12.61 12.05
C LEU A 175 1.35 12.00 11.54
N ALA A 176 1.28 11.16 10.51
CA ALA A 176 2.44 10.57 9.85
C ALA A 176 3.34 11.65 9.24
N LEU A 177 2.77 12.66 8.58
CA LEU A 177 3.53 13.76 7.97
C LEU A 177 4.14 14.70 9.01
N ILE A 178 3.37 15.09 10.03
CA ILE A 178 3.87 15.95 11.12
C ILE A 178 4.92 15.19 11.92
N GLY A 179 4.61 13.95 12.31
CA GLY A 179 5.48 13.08 13.08
C GLY A 179 6.79 12.76 12.37
N SER A 180 6.76 12.49 11.07
CA SER A 180 7.98 12.23 10.30
C SER A 180 8.89 13.45 10.21
N THR A 181 8.31 14.64 9.98
CA THR A 181 9.06 15.91 9.96
C THR A 181 9.68 16.20 11.32
N CYS A 182 8.90 16.06 12.41
CA CYS A 182 9.40 16.23 13.77
C CYS A 182 10.47 15.20 14.12
N ALA A 183 10.33 13.94 13.70
CA ALA A 183 11.30 12.89 13.97
C ALA A 183 12.66 13.21 13.32
N ILE A 184 12.68 13.62 12.05
CA ILE A 184 13.92 13.99 11.36
C ILE A 184 14.60 15.18 12.03
N LEU A 185 13.84 16.21 12.42
CA LEU A 185 14.37 17.36 13.14
C LEU A 185 14.95 16.96 14.50
N LEU A 186 14.24 16.12 15.24
CA LEU A 186 14.68 15.65 16.56
C LEU A 186 15.96 14.82 16.44
N ILE A 187 16.04 13.93 15.46
CA ILE A 187 17.25 13.16 15.15
C ILE A 187 18.42 14.09 14.80
N TYR A 188 18.18 15.14 14.01
CA TYR A 188 19.18 16.15 13.70
C TYR A 188 19.74 16.83 14.95
N PHE A 189 18.87 17.22 15.88
CA PHE A 189 19.28 17.93 17.10
C PHE A 189 19.98 17.02 18.12
N ILE A 190 19.54 15.77 18.27
CA ILE A 190 20.14 14.80 19.20
C ILE A 190 21.49 14.28 18.69
N THR A 191 21.68 14.18 17.37
CA THR A 191 22.93 13.69 16.80
C THR A 191 24.09 14.64 17.13
N PRO A 192 25.17 14.15 17.78
CA PRO A 192 26.33 14.97 18.14
C PRO A 192 26.93 15.64 16.91
N ALA A 193 27.37 16.89 17.02
CA ALA A 193 27.90 17.67 15.88
C ALA A 193 29.03 16.96 15.11
N VAL A 194 29.84 16.15 15.80
CA VAL A 194 30.94 15.36 15.23
C VAL A 194 30.45 14.21 14.34
N ASN A 195 29.24 13.70 14.59
CA ASN A 195 28.64 12.57 13.88
C ASN A 195 27.55 13.01 12.88
N ARG A 196 27.32 14.32 12.71
CA ARG A 196 26.38 14.84 11.71
C ARG A 196 26.98 14.68 10.32
N SER A 197 26.75 13.54 9.69
CA SER A 197 27.08 13.28 8.29
C SER A 197 25.81 13.06 7.48
N LEU A 198 25.87 13.32 6.17
CA LEU A 198 24.75 13.07 5.25
C LEU A 198 24.30 11.60 5.31
N ASN A 199 25.26 10.68 5.46
CA ASN A 199 25.00 9.24 5.47
C ASN A 199 24.12 8.82 6.66
N VAL A 200 24.30 9.45 7.83
CA VAL A 200 23.46 9.20 9.02
C VAL A 200 22.03 9.64 8.74
N PHE A 201 21.85 10.85 8.20
CA PHE A 201 20.52 11.35 7.82
C PHE A 201 19.83 10.48 6.77
N GLU A 202 20.54 10.01 5.75
CA GLU A 202 19.99 9.12 4.72
C GLU A 202 19.56 7.78 5.31
N SER A 203 20.33 7.23 6.25
CA SER A 203 19.98 6.00 6.97
C SER A 203 18.73 6.18 7.83
N ASP A 204 18.60 7.32 8.52
CA ASP A 204 17.44 7.62 9.35
C ASP A 204 16.17 7.84 8.50
N VAL A 205 16.30 8.51 7.36
CA VAL A 205 15.21 8.65 6.38
C VAL A 205 14.78 7.29 5.84
N ALA A 206 15.72 6.41 5.53
CA ALA A 206 15.41 5.05 5.09
C ALA A 206 14.60 4.27 6.15
N ALA A 207 15.07 4.28 7.39
CA ALA A 207 14.38 3.62 8.50
C ALA A 207 12.96 4.19 8.71
N LEU A 208 12.82 5.52 8.68
CA LEU A 208 11.53 6.18 8.83
C LEU A 208 10.58 5.83 7.68
N ALA A 209 11.07 5.80 6.44
CA ALA A 209 10.27 5.42 5.27
C ALA A 209 9.75 3.98 5.38
N LEU A 210 10.56 3.03 5.87
CA LEU A 210 10.13 1.65 6.09
C LEU A 210 9.11 1.55 7.23
N VAL A 211 9.32 2.25 8.36
CA VAL A 211 8.34 2.29 9.45
C VAL A 211 7.01 2.86 8.98
N LEU A 212 7.03 3.96 8.22
CA LEU A 212 5.82 4.54 7.66
C LEU A 212 5.16 3.61 6.64
N SER A 213 5.92 2.93 5.78
CA SER A 213 5.40 1.91 4.84
C SER A 213 4.67 0.79 5.57
N LEU A 214 5.24 0.28 6.68
CA LEU A 214 4.60 -0.71 7.53
C LEU A 214 3.30 -0.18 8.15
N LEU A 215 3.35 1.02 8.73
CA LEU A 215 2.19 1.64 9.38
C LEU A 215 1.05 1.93 8.40
N VAL A 216 1.37 2.35 7.17
CA VAL A 216 0.37 2.57 6.11
C VAL A 216 -0.49 1.32 5.90
N TRP A 217 0.10 0.12 5.94
CA TRP A 217 -0.66 -1.11 5.80
C TRP A 217 -1.31 -1.56 7.11
N TRP A 218 -0.53 -1.65 8.19
CA TRP A 218 -1.01 -2.33 9.40
C TRP A 218 -1.78 -1.43 10.36
N ALA A 219 -1.49 -0.14 10.40
CA ALA A 219 -2.19 0.78 11.31
C ALA A 219 -3.60 1.11 10.80
N ARG A 220 -3.81 1.15 9.46
CA ARG A 220 -5.09 1.51 8.81
C ARG A 220 -6.15 0.41 8.93
N PRO A 221 -7.21 0.56 9.76
CA PRO A 221 -8.25 -0.46 9.89
C PRO A 221 -9.03 -0.67 8.58
N SER A 222 -9.10 0.36 7.74
CA SER A 222 -9.74 0.32 6.42
C SER A 222 -9.08 -0.70 5.49
N CYS A 223 -7.75 -0.80 5.53
CA CYS A 223 -6.99 -1.75 4.72
C CYS A 223 -7.32 -3.20 5.10
N TRP A 224 -7.36 -3.49 6.41
CA TRP A 224 -7.74 -4.81 6.93
C TRP A 224 -9.18 -5.22 6.59
N LYS A 225 -10.12 -4.26 6.58
CA LYS A 225 -11.53 -4.54 6.26
C LYS A 225 -11.76 -4.81 4.78
N VAL A 226 -11.14 -4.02 3.90
CA VAL A 226 -11.42 -4.07 2.45
C VAL A 226 -10.50 -5.05 1.72
N GLN A 227 -9.22 -5.09 2.09
CA GLN A 227 -8.20 -5.87 1.39
C GLN A 227 -7.21 -6.54 2.38
N PRO A 228 -7.67 -7.46 3.24
CA PRO A 228 -6.84 -8.11 4.26
C PRO A 228 -5.63 -8.85 3.69
N GLY A 229 -5.77 -9.51 2.53
CA GLY A 229 -4.66 -10.23 1.88
C GLY A 229 -3.51 -9.31 1.45
N PRO A 230 -3.74 -8.32 0.56
CA PRO A 230 -2.75 -7.30 0.21
C PRO A 230 -2.19 -6.57 1.44
N THR A 231 -3.03 -6.28 2.43
CA THR A 231 -2.59 -5.60 3.67
C THR A 231 -1.56 -6.39 4.44
N LEU A 232 -1.78 -7.70 4.58
CA LEU A 232 -0.82 -8.58 5.23
C LEU A 232 0.46 -8.73 4.40
N LEU A 233 0.33 -9.02 3.10
CA LEU A 233 1.45 -9.26 2.20
C LEU A 233 2.34 -8.04 2.01
N PHE A 234 1.76 -6.89 1.65
CA PHE A 234 2.51 -5.66 1.44
C PHE A 234 3.01 -5.04 2.75
N GLY A 235 2.36 -5.31 3.89
CA GLY A 235 2.89 -4.92 5.20
C GLY A 235 4.03 -5.82 5.69
N LEU A 236 4.05 -7.10 5.31
CA LEU A 236 5.17 -8.00 5.63
C LEU A 236 6.47 -7.59 4.92
N VAL A 237 6.41 -6.96 3.75
CA VAL A 237 7.59 -6.50 3.00
C VAL A 237 8.45 -5.52 3.83
N PRO A 238 7.95 -4.34 4.25
CA PRO A 238 8.72 -3.41 5.09
C PRO A 238 9.01 -3.99 6.48
N ALA A 239 8.18 -4.90 7.01
CA ALA A 239 8.47 -5.55 8.28
C ALA A 239 9.72 -6.44 8.21
N ILE A 240 9.84 -7.24 7.14
CA ILE A 240 11.02 -8.09 6.92
C ILE A 240 12.23 -7.21 6.61
N GLU A 241 12.07 -6.14 5.83
CA GLU A 241 13.17 -5.21 5.52
C GLU A 241 13.69 -4.48 6.77
N LEU A 242 12.80 -4.07 7.69
CA LEU A 242 13.18 -3.55 9.01
C LEU A 242 13.87 -4.61 9.87
N LEU A 243 13.47 -5.88 9.76
CA LEU A 243 14.13 -6.96 10.50
C LEU A 243 15.56 -7.19 9.95
N LEU A 244 15.72 -7.12 8.64
CA LEU A 244 16.99 -7.29 7.94
C LEU A 244 17.96 -6.11 8.18
N SER A 245 17.44 -4.91 8.44
CA SER A 245 18.26 -3.75 8.78
C SER A 245 18.90 -3.83 10.17
N ILE A 246 18.44 -4.76 11.03
CA ILE A 246 19.02 -5.01 12.34
C ILE A 246 20.19 -6.00 12.20
N PRO A 247 21.45 -5.55 12.38
CA PRO A 247 22.64 -6.37 12.10
C PRO A 247 22.82 -7.59 13.03
N SER A 248 22.04 -7.70 14.10
CA SER A 248 22.10 -8.81 15.07
C SER A 248 21.20 -10.00 14.72
N ILE A 249 20.20 -9.85 13.85
CA ILE A 249 19.12 -10.84 13.70
C ILE A 249 19.45 -11.93 12.67
N GLY A 250 20.27 -11.63 11.66
CA GLY A 250 20.68 -12.63 10.69
C GLY A 250 21.99 -12.26 10.00
N LYS A 251 22.80 -13.28 9.71
CA LYS A 251 24.00 -13.17 8.88
C LYS A 251 23.97 -14.28 7.83
N GLY A 252 24.46 -13.98 6.63
CA GLY A 252 24.58 -14.96 5.55
C GLY A 252 23.22 -15.50 5.09
N SER A 253 22.99 -16.81 5.29
CA SER A 253 21.83 -17.54 4.77
C SER A 253 20.49 -17.06 5.29
N ILE A 254 20.40 -16.62 6.54
CA ILE A 254 19.15 -16.12 7.12
C ILE A 254 18.72 -14.85 6.38
N ASN A 255 19.64 -13.90 6.16
CA ASN A 255 19.33 -12.67 5.45
C ASN A 255 18.95 -12.95 3.99
N PHE A 256 19.68 -13.87 3.36
CA PHE A 256 19.39 -14.25 1.98
C PHE A 256 18.04 -14.95 1.83
N PHE A 257 17.66 -15.83 2.75
CA PHE A 257 16.36 -16.47 2.77
C PHE A 257 15.25 -15.44 3.01
N LEU A 258 15.36 -14.61 4.05
CA LEU A 258 14.37 -13.57 4.35
C LEU A 258 14.23 -12.54 3.21
N THR A 259 15.31 -12.27 2.47
CA THR A 259 15.27 -11.44 1.25
C THR A 259 14.34 -12.06 0.20
N GLN A 260 14.48 -13.36 -0.05
CA GLN A 260 13.60 -14.08 -0.98
C GLN A 260 12.15 -14.11 -0.46
N VAL A 261 11.95 -14.34 0.84
CA VAL A 261 10.62 -14.36 1.46
C VAL A 261 9.89 -13.04 1.28
N PHE A 262 10.55 -11.89 1.47
CA PHE A 262 9.88 -10.61 1.26
C PHE A 262 9.55 -10.38 -0.22
N LEU A 263 10.44 -10.78 -1.15
CA LEU A 263 10.20 -10.68 -2.59
C LEU A 263 9.01 -11.55 -3.01
N LEU A 264 8.90 -12.76 -2.47
CA LEU A 264 7.77 -13.66 -2.66
C LEU A 264 6.47 -13.04 -2.12
N CYS A 265 6.50 -12.48 -0.91
CA CYS A 265 5.35 -11.79 -0.34
C CYS A 265 4.90 -10.63 -1.22
N PHE A 266 5.86 -9.87 -1.77
CA PHE A 266 5.57 -8.74 -2.64
C PHE A 266 4.94 -9.21 -3.96
N LEU A 267 5.47 -10.28 -4.56
CA LEU A 267 4.97 -10.91 -5.77
C LEU A 267 3.53 -11.43 -5.58
N LEU A 268 3.27 -12.16 -4.50
CA LEU A 268 1.93 -12.65 -4.17
C LEU A 268 0.94 -11.49 -3.97
N GLY A 269 1.40 -10.38 -3.38
CA GLY A 269 0.61 -9.16 -3.24
C GLY A 269 0.19 -8.57 -4.59
N PHE A 270 1.13 -8.45 -5.53
CA PHE A 270 0.84 -7.97 -6.89
C PHE A 270 -0.04 -8.93 -7.68
N ILE A 271 0.19 -10.24 -7.61
CA ILE A 271 -0.68 -11.23 -8.26
C ILE A 271 -2.12 -11.08 -7.74
N ARG A 272 -2.30 -10.87 -6.44
CA ARG A 272 -3.63 -10.65 -5.86
C ARG A 272 -4.28 -9.37 -6.37
N LEU A 273 -3.50 -8.29 -6.48
CA LEU A 273 -3.99 -7.02 -6.99
C LEU A 273 -4.38 -7.13 -8.48
N LEU A 274 -3.55 -7.81 -9.27
CA LEU A 274 -3.82 -8.11 -10.68
C LEU A 274 -5.08 -8.96 -10.86
N GLN A 275 -5.27 -10.00 -10.03
CA GLN A 275 -6.51 -10.80 -10.04
C GLN A 275 -7.75 -9.97 -9.71
N GLY A 276 -7.62 -8.96 -8.85
CA GLY A 276 -8.70 -8.03 -8.52
C GLY A 276 -9.08 -7.17 -9.73
N GLU A 277 -8.10 -6.61 -10.43
CA GLU A 277 -8.33 -5.78 -11.62
C GLU A 277 -8.85 -6.59 -12.81
N LEU A 278 -8.42 -7.84 -12.99
CA LEU A 278 -8.92 -8.71 -14.07
C LEU A 278 -10.37 -9.16 -13.90
N ARG A 279 -10.90 -9.12 -12.67
CA ARG A 279 -12.29 -9.50 -12.37
C ARG A 279 -13.28 -8.33 -12.44
N ARG A 280 -12.79 -7.11 -12.72
CA ARG A 280 -13.59 -5.90 -12.88
C ARG A 280 -13.92 -5.65 -14.34
#